data_AF-A0A844AXS9-F1
#
_entry.id   AF-A0A844AXS9-F1
#
_cell.length_a   1.000
_cell.length_b   1.000
_cell.length_c   1.000
_cell.angle_alpha   90.00
_cell.angle_beta   90.00
_cell.angle_gamma   90.00
#
_symmetry.space_group_name_H-M   'P 1'
#
loop_
_entity.id
_entity.type
_entity.pdbx_description
1 polymer ?
#
loop_
_entity_poly.entity_id
_entity_poly.type
_entity_poly.pdbx_seq_one_letter_code
_entity_poly.pdbx_strand_id
1 'polypeptide(L)'
;MLDLGINSESISYEVALEVLGQSRQPFMQAIHDERRKVAPSQALIAYCEARLKAIDELQESLQPADRTTIERILSKSDPVFRA
;
A
#
# COMPACT_ATOMS: atom_id res chain seq x y z
N MET A 1 23.88 27.80 -4.64
CA MET A 1 22.67 26.97 -4.47
C MET A 1 23.17 25.64 -3.94
N LEU A 2 22.93 25.34 -2.66
CA LEU A 2 23.33 24.06 -2.07
C LEU A 2 22.49 22.98 -2.75
N ASP A 3 23.09 22.25 -3.68
CA ASP A 3 22.53 21.02 -4.21
C ASP A 3 22.64 19.99 -3.09
N LEU A 4 21.58 19.90 -2.28
CA LEU A 4 21.56 19.12 -1.04
C LEU A 4 21.52 17.61 -1.27
N GLY A 5 21.87 17.11 -2.47
CA GLY A 5 22.12 15.68 -2.70
C GLY A 5 21.05 14.76 -2.11
N ILE A 6 19.81 15.24 -2.00
CA ILE A 6 18.74 14.43 -1.46
C ILE A 6 18.39 13.55 -2.64
N ASN A 7 18.93 12.32 -2.62
CA ASN A 7 18.67 11.30 -3.63
C ASN A 7 17.16 11.22 -3.81
N SER A 8 16.64 11.86 -4.85
CA SER A 8 15.20 11.94 -5.14
C SER A 8 14.58 10.55 -5.25
N GLU A 9 15.40 9.58 -5.64
CA GLU A 9 15.10 8.15 -5.63
C GLU A 9 14.88 7.59 -4.23
N SER A 10 15.74 7.95 -3.26
CA SER A 10 15.56 7.58 -1.85
C SER A 10 14.30 8.21 -1.28
N ILE A 11 14.02 9.49 -1.60
CA ILE A 11 12.76 10.13 -1.17
C ILE A 11 11.55 9.42 -1.78
N SER A 12 11.58 9.14 -3.08
CA SER A 12 10.46 8.50 -3.79
C SER A 12 10.17 7.11 -3.26
N TYR A 13 11.21 6.36 -2.91
CA TYR A 13 11.11 5.06 -2.25
C TYR A 13 10.42 5.16 -0.87
N GLU A 14 10.89 6.04 0.01
CA GLU A 14 10.29 6.23 1.34
C GLU A 14 8.82 6.68 1.24
N VAL A 15 8.52 7.62 0.33
CA VAL A 15 7.14 8.06 0.08
C VAL A 15 6.29 6.91 -0.48
N ALA A 16 6.84 6.06 -1.34
CA ALA A 16 6.11 4.88 -1.83
C ALA A 16 5.79 3.89 -0.70
N LEU A 17 6.72 3.64 0.23
CA LEU A 17 6.46 2.83 1.42
C LEU A 17 5.37 3.44 2.30
N GLU A 18 5.39 4.77 2.49
CA GLU A 18 4.35 5.48 3.23
C GLU A 18 2.97 5.34 2.57
N VAL A 19 2.89 5.54 1.24
CA VAL A 19 1.64 5.37 0.47
C VAL A 19 1.10 3.95 0.62
N LEU A 20 1.95 2.93 0.54
CA LEU A 20 1.56 1.55 0.79
C LEU A 20 1.03 1.38 2.22
N GLY A 21 1.72 1.92 3.22
CA GLY A 21 1.30 1.87 4.62
C GLY A 21 -0.08 2.53 4.86
N GLN A 22 -0.30 3.72 4.29
CA GLN A 22 -1.59 4.42 4.38
C GLN A 22 -2.71 3.63 3.70
N SER A 23 -2.43 2.95 2.59
CA SER A 23 -3.43 2.17 1.85
C SER A 23 -3.96 0.94 2.58
N ARG A 24 -3.28 0.49 3.64
CA ARG A 24 -3.75 -0.60 4.50
C ARG A 24 -4.94 -0.18 5.35
N GLN A 25 -5.02 1.10 5.74
CA GLN A 25 -6.00 1.60 6.71
C GLN A 25 -7.46 1.33 6.31
N PRO A 26 -7.89 1.60 5.06
CA PRO A 26 -9.26 1.30 4.63
C PRO A 26 -9.62 -0.18 4.73
N PHE A 27 -8.69 -1.09 4.41
CA PHE A 27 -8.94 -2.53 4.49
C PHE A 27 -8.99 -3.04 5.93
N MET A 28 -8.10 -2.54 6.80
CA MET A 28 -8.16 -2.84 8.24
C MET A 28 -9.47 -2.37 8.86
N GLN A 29 -9.90 -1.14 8.52
CA GLN A 29 -11.17 -0.59 8.98
C GLN A 29 -12.36 -1.40 8.46
N ALA A 30 -12.37 -1.77 7.19
CA ALA A 30 -13.43 -2.59 6.59
C ALA A 30 -13.56 -3.95 7.29
N ILE A 31 -12.45 -4.64 7.59
CA ILE A 31 -12.47 -5.90 8.36
C ILE A 31 -13.05 -5.67 9.76
N HIS A 32 -12.58 -4.64 10.45
CA HIS A 32 -13.05 -4.30 11.79
C HIS A 32 -14.56 -4.03 11.81
N ASP A 33 -15.06 -3.26 10.85
CA ASP A 33 -16.48 -2.91 10.78
C ASP A 33 -17.34 -4.10 10.34
N GLU A 34 -16.86 -4.95 9.42
CA GLU A 34 -17.56 -6.14 8.98
C GLU A 34 -17.73 -7.15 10.11
N ARG A 35 -16.68 -7.37 10.92
CA ARG A 35 -16.72 -8.29 12.07
C ARG A 35 -17.69 -7.87 13.17
N ARG A 36 -18.11 -6.60 13.20
CA ARG A 36 -19.07 -6.06 14.18
C ARG A 36 -20.53 -6.17 13.73
N LYS A 37 -20.78 -6.58 12.49
CA LYS A 37 -22.15 -6.79 11.98
C LYS A 37 -22.77 -8.03 12.61
N VAL A 38 -24.10 -8.04 12.70
CA VAL A 38 -24.87 -9.20 13.19
C VAL A 38 -24.63 -10.43 12.32
N ALA A 39 -24.43 -10.22 11.02
CA ALA A 39 -24.05 -11.26 10.06
C ALA A 39 -22.86 -10.77 9.21
N PRO A 40 -21.61 -11.04 9.62
CA PRO A 40 -20.42 -10.67 8.87
C PRO A 40 -20.33 -11.38 7.52
N SER A 41 -19.92 -10.66 6.47
CA SER A 41 -19.58 -11.23 5.18
C SER A 41 -18.16 -11.78 5.20
N GLN A 42 -18.05 -13.11 5.27
CA GLN A 42 -16.74 -13.78 5.21
C GLN A 42 -16.02 -13.51 3.88
N ALA A 43 -16.75 -13.34 2.78
CA ALA A 43 -16.18 -13.03 1.47
C ALA A 43 -15.52 -11.63 1.47
N LEU A 44 -16.14 -10.63 2.10
CA LEU A 44 -15.55 -9.30 2.20
C LEU A 44 -14.30 -9.31 3.09
N ILE A 45 -14.36 -10.00 4.24
CA ILE A 45 -13.21 -10.15 5.14
C ILE A 45 -12.04 -10.80 4.39
N ALA A 46 -12.29 -11.91 3.68
CA ALA A 46 -11.26 -12.61 2.91
C ALA A 46 -10.67 -11.75 1.78
N TYR A 47 -11.51 -10.96 1.10
CA TYR A 47 -11.03 -10.00 0.11
C TYR A 47 -10.10 -8.97 0.75
N CYS A 48 -10.50 -8.32 1.84
CA CYS A 48 -9.67 -7.33 2.53
C CYS A 48 -8.36 -7.93 3.07
N GLU A 49 -8.39 -9.15 3.63
CA GLU A 49 -7.21 -9.87 4.10
C GLU A 49 -6.24 -10.18 2.94
N ALA A 50 -6.75 -10.61 1.78
CA ALA A 50 -5.93 -10.83 0.59
C ALA A 50 -5.29 -9.53 0.08
N ARG A 51 -6.01 -8.40 0.14
CA ARG A 51 -5.45 -7.09 -0.23
C ARG A 51 -4.37 -6.62 0.72
N LEU A 52 -4.57 -6.77 2.03
CA LEU A 52 -3.54 -6.46 3.02
C LEU A 52 -2.27 -7.28 2.78
N LYS A 53 -2.42 -8.59 2.55
CA LYS A 53 -1.29 -9.46 2.23
C LYS A 53 -0.53 -9.02 0.99
N ALA A 54 -1.23 -8.64 -0.09
CA ALA A 54 -0.58 -8.14 -1.30
C ALA A 54 0.17 -6.82 -1.07
N ILE A 55 -0.35 -5.93 -0.22
CA ILE A 55 0.37 -4.70 0.18
C ILE A 55 1.63 -5.06 0.97
N ASP A 56 1.52 -5.97 1.93
CA ASP A 56 2.64 -6.39 2.78
C ASP A 56 3.76 -7.04 1.93
N GLU A 57 3.41 -7.95 1.01
CA GLU A 57 4.36 -8.56 0.07
C GLU A 57 5.03 -7.53 -0.85
N LEU A 58 4.28 -6.52 -1.32
CA LEU A 58 4.83 -5.43 -2.12
C LEU A 58 5.79 -4.55 -1.30
N GLN A 59 5.45 -4.23 -0.04
CA GLN A 59 6.33 -3.46 0.84
C GLN A 59 7.63 -4.22 1.16
N GLU A 60 7.54 -5.51 1.45
CA GLU A 60 8.71 -6.35 1.79
C GLU A 60 9.67 -6.55 0.61
N SER A 61 9.14 -6.55 -0.61
CA SER A 61 9.94 -6.79 -1.83
C SER A 61 10.44 -5.51 -2.50
N LEU A 62 9.81 -4.36 -2.25
CA LEU A 62 10.17 -3.09 -2.91
C LEU A 62 11.60 -2.68 -2.55
N GLN A 63 12.41 -2.42 -3.58
CA GLN A 63 13.75 -1.88 -3.45
C GLN A 63 13.80 -0.43 -3.95
N PRO A 64 14.74 0.40 -3.47
CA PRO A 64 14.92 1.77 -3.99
C PRO A 64 15.20 1.83 -5.50
N ALA A 65 15.75 0.76 -6.07
CA ALA A 65 16.04 0.66 -7.50
C ALA A 65 14.80 0.37 -8.37
N ASP A 66 13.65 -0.01 -7.79
CA ASP A 66 12.42 -0.39 -8.50
C ASP A 66 11.63 0.83 -8.98
N ARG A 67 12.27 1.71 -9.75
CA ARG A 67 11.75 3.04 -10.14
C ARG A 67 10.36 2.97 -10.77
N THR A 68 10.13 2.03 -11.69
CA THR A 68 8.81 1.87 -12.34
C THR A 68 7.72 1.45 -11.35
N THR A 69 8.04 0.60 -10.38
CA THR A 69 7.07 0.18 -9.35
C THR A 69 6.80 1.33 -8.39
N ILE A 70 7.84 2.04 -7.95
CA ILE A 70 7.73 3.26 -7.13
C ILE A 70 6.83 4.30 -7.82
N GLU A 71 7.07 4.62 -9.09
CA GLU A 71 6.24 5.56 -9.86
C GLU A 71 4.77 5.10 -9.97
N ARG A 72 4.53 3.79 -10.15
CA ARG A 72 3.17 3.21 -10.15
C ARG A 72 2.49 3.33 -8.80
N ILE A 73 3.24 3.17 -7.71
CA ILE A 73 2.74 3.35 -6.35
C ILE A 73 2.37 4.81 -6.11
N LEU A 74 3.28 5.73 -6.43
CA LEU A 74 3.09 7.16 -6.22
C LEU A 74 1.95 7.74 -7.08
N SER A 75 1.77 7.23 -8.30
CA SER A 75 0.62 7.55 -9.15
C SER A 75 -0.68 6.84 -8.75
N LYS A 76 -0.64 5.99 -7.72
CA LYS A 76 -1.76 5.14 -7.27
C LYS A 76 -2.35 4.27 -8.39
N SER A 77 -1.56 3.98 -9.41
CA SER A 77 -1.97 3.19 -10.58
C SER A 77 -1.71 1.69 -10.40
N ASP A 78 -0.99 1.33 -9.34
CA ASP A 78 -0.72 -0.07 -8.96
C ASP A 78 -2.02 -0.85 -8.70
N PRO A 79 -2.14 -2.11 -9.19
CA PRO A 79 -3.28 -2.98 -8.95
C PRO A 79 -3.67 -3.10 -7.48
N VAL A 80 -2.72 -2.98 -6.54
CA VAL A 80 -3.00 -3.06 -5.11
C VAL A 80 -3.96 -1.97 -4.62
N PHE A 81 -4.12 -0.87 -5.36
CA PHE A 81 -5.08 0.21 -5.06
C PHE A 81 -6.42 0.09 -5.79
N ARG A 82 -6.57 -0.80 -6.78
CA ARG A 82 -7.80 -0.90 -7.59
C ARG A 82 -8.83 -1.78 -6.88
N ALA A 83 -9.89 -1.18 -6.32
CA ALA A 83 -10.98 -1.90 -5.65
C ALA A 83 -11.72 -2.84 -6.62
#